data_AF-A0A0F7ZKB7-F1
#
_entry.id   AF-A0A0F7ZKB7-F1
#
_cell.length_a   1.000
_cell.length_b   1.000
_cell.length_c   1.000
_cell.angle_alpha   90.00
_cell.angle_beta   90.00
_cell.angle_gamma   90.00
#
_symmetry.space_group_name_H-M   'P 1'
#
loop_
_entity.id
_entity.type
_entity.pdbx_description
1 polymer ?
#
loop_
_entity_poly.entity_id
_entity_poly.type
_entity_poly.pdbx_seq_one_letter_code
_entity_poly.pdbx_strand_id
1 'polypeptide(L)' 'MGKTNAAIVTANCRNSFPSITLALVVGICGVAPSTPGKKDEIVLGDVIISDGVV' A
#
# COMPACT_ATOMS: atom_id res chain seq x y z
N MET A 1 1.53 2.12 13.78
CA MET A 1 1.83 1.30 12.57
C MET A 1 3.09 1.85 11.91
N GLY A 2 3.89 1.04 11.23
CA GLY A 2 5.14 1.52 10.63
C GLY A 2 5.94 0.45 9.88
N LYS A 3 6.92 0.92 9.10
CA LYS A 3 7.72 0.12 8.15
C LYS A 3 8.34 -1.13 8.77
N THR A 4 9.00 -0.98 9.92
CA THR A 4 9.68 -2.12 10.59
C THR A 4 8.70 -3.22 10.99
N ASN A 5 7.57 -2.87 11.60
CA ASN A 5 6.58 -3.86 12.00
C ASN A 5 5.94 -4.54 10.78
N ALA A 6 5.64 -3.79 9.71
CA ALA A 6 5.10 -4.35 8.46
C ALA A 6 6.10 -5.32 7.80
N ALA A 7 7.39 -4.97 7.78
CA ALA A 7 8.45 -5.82 7.25
C ALA A 7 8.60 -7.12 8.06
N ILE A 8 8.60 -7.03 9.40
CA ILE A 8 8.69 -8.20 10.29
C ILE A 8 7.52 -9.15 10.06
N VAL A 9 6.29 -8.63 9.98
CA VAL A 9 5.10 -9.46 9.74
C VAL A 9 5.19 -10.13 8.37
N THR A 10 5.55 -9.37 7.33
CA THR A 10 5.68 -9.90 5.96
C THR A 10 6.74 -11.00 5.87
N ALA A 11 7.89 -10.81 6.54
CA ALA A 11 8.95 -11.81 6.59
C ALA A 11 8.47 -13.11 7.29
N ASN A 12 7.77 -13.00 8.41
CA ASN A 12 7.21 -14.16 9.09
C ASN A 12 6.13 -14.87 8.26
N CYS A 13 5.29 -14.13 7.53
CA CYS A 13 4.32 -14.70 6.59
C CYS A 13 5.03 -15.46 5.46
N ARG A 14 6.08 -14.88 4.86
CA ARG A 14 6.88 -15.55 3.82
C ARG A 14 7.46 -16.87 4.32
N ASN A 15 7.98 -16.88 5.55
CA ASN A 15 8.56 -18.08 6.16
C ASN A 15 7.51 -19.14 6.48
N SER A 16 6.33 -18.72 6.97
CA SER A 16 5.27 -19.64 7.40
C SER A 16 4.50 -20.25 6.23
N PHE A 17 4.42 -19.52 5.11
CA PHE A 17 3.63 -19.88 3.95
C PHE A 17 4.50 -19.76 2.69
N PRO A 18 5.37 -20.76 2.43
CA PRO A 18 6.39 -20.68 1.38
C PRO A 18 5.83 -20.59 -0.04
N SER A 19 4.58 -21.04 -0.26
CA SER A 19 3.93 -21.04 -1.58
C SER A 19 3.14 -19.77 -1.91
N ILE A 20 3.19 -18.71 -1.09
CA ILE A 20 2.51 -17.45 -1.42
C ILE A 20 3.22 -16.75 -2.59
N THR A 21 2.52 -16.56 -3.70
CA THR A 21 3.02 -15.88 -4.90
C THR A 21 2.66 -14.40 -4.96
N LEU A 22 1.68 -13.95 -4.18
CA LEU A 22 1.18 -12.58 -4.17
C LEU A 22 0.95 -12.09 -2.74
N ALA A 23 1.41 -10.88 -2.44
CA ALA A 23 1.10 -10.18 -1.19
C ALA A 23 0.63 -8.76 -1.51
N LEU A 24 -0.44 -8.32 -0.85
CA LEU A 24 -1.02 -6.99 -1.03
C LEU A 24 -0.88 -6.22 0.28
N VAL A 25 -0.31 -5.01 0.21
CA VAL A 25 -0.31 -4.06 1.33
C VAL A 25 -1.58 -3.24 1.23
N VAL A 26 -2.50 -3.41 2.17
CA VAL A 26 -3.78 -2.70 2.20
C VAL A 26 -3.91 -1.87 3.46
N GLY A 27 -4.57 -0.72 3.33
CA GLY A 27 -4.80 0.20 4.43
C GLY A 27 -5.44 1.48 3.93
N ILE A 28 -5.67 2.41 4.85
CA ILE A 28 -6.05 3.77 4.51
C ILE A 28 -4.80 4.62 4.27
N CYS A 29 -4.88 5.55 3.33
CA CYS A 29 -3.82 6.52 3.08
C CYS A 29 -4.38 7.95 3.09
N GLY A 30 -3.56 8.89 3.56
CA GLY A 30 -3.73 10.29 3.18
C GLY A 30 -3.15 10.50 1.79
N VAL A 31 -3.77 11.38 0.99
CA VAL A 31 -3.36 11.66 -0.39
C VAL A 31 -3.45 13.15 -0.68
N ALA A 32 -2.56 13.65 -1.54
CA ALA A 32 -2.65 15.01 -2.05
C ALA A 32 -3.82 15.07 -3.07
N PRO A 33 -4.84 15.92 -2.88
CA PRO A 33 -6.06 15.89 -3.70
C PRO A 33 -5.82 16.24 -5.17
N SER A 34 -4.78 17.01 -5.48
CA SER A 34 -4.49 17.50 -6.82
C SER A 34 -3.08 17.14 -7.26
N THR A 35 -2.99 16.64 -8.50
CA THR A 35 -1.72 16.41 -9.19
C THR A 35 -1.54 17.48 -10.26
N PRO A 36 -0.41 18.20 -10.32
CA PRO A 36 -0.18 19.21 -11.36
C PRO A 36 -0.36 18.62 -12.77
N GLY A 37 -1.22 19.24 -13.57
CA GLY A 37 -1.50 18.81 -14.95
C GLY A 37 -2.53 17.69 -15.10
N LYS A 38 -3.07 17.14 -14.01
CA LYS A 38 -4.25 16.26 -14.05
C LYS A 38 -5.50 17.04 -13.64
N LYS A 39 -6.60 16.79 -14.35
CA LYS A 39 -7.92 17.36 -14.04
C LYS A 39 -8.68 16.55 -13.00
N ASP A 40 -8.34 15.28 -12.84
CA ASP A 40 -9.00 14.40 -11.88
C ASP A 40 -8.48 14.69 -10.47
N GLU A 41 -9.41 15.01 -9.59
CA GLU A 41 -9.16 15.19 -8.16
C GLU A 41 -9.34 13.86 -7.42
N ILE A 42 -8.53 13.65 -6.39
CA ILE A 42 -8.66 12.49 -5.52
C ILE A 42 -9.55 12.88 -4.34
N VAL A 43 -10.67 12.18 -4.19
CA VAL A 43 -11.70 12.46 -3.19
C VAL A 43 -11.79 11.36 -2.13
N LEU A 44 -12.40 11.68 -1.00
CA LEU A 44 -12.61 10.69 0.07
C LEU A 44 -13.49 9.54 -0.43
N GLY A 45 -12.99 8.32 -0.27
CA GLY A 45 -13.63 7.11 -0.78
C GLY A 45 -12.94 6.51 -1.99
N ASP A 46 -12.03 7.25 -2.63
CA ASP A 46 -11.22 6.70 -3.73
C ASP A 46 -10.26 5.61 -3.24
N VAL A 47 -10.10 4.57 -4.05
CA VAL A 47 -9.15 3.48 -3.81
C VAL A 47 -7.91 3.72 -4.66
N ILE A 48 -6.77 3.87 -4.00
CA ILE A 48 -5.49 4.11 -4.67
C ILE A 48 -4.73 2.79 -4.82
N ILE A 49 -4.41 2.44 -6.05
CA ILE A 49 -3.51 1.33 -6.38
C ILE A 49 -2.13 1.93 -6.64
N SER A 50 -1.18 1.63 -5.77
CA SER A 50 0.19 2.13 -5.92
C SER A 50 1.04 1.16 -6.74
N ASP A 51 1.90 1.71 -7.60
CA ASP A 51 2.95 0.95 -8.28
C ASP A 51 4.13 0.61 -7.35
N GLY A 52 4.23 1.26 -6.18
CA GLY A 52 5.31 1.04 -5.22
C GLY A 52 5.04 1.59 -3.82
N VAL A 53 5.84 1.16 -2.83
CA VAL A 53 5.79 1.62 -1.44
C VAL A 53 7.20 1.98 -0.98
N VAL A 54 7.34 3.04 -0.16
CA VAL A 54 8.61 3.56 0.39
C VAL A 54 8.62 3.53 1.92
#